data_AF-A0A969ZIE1-F1
#
_entry.id   AF-A0A969ZIE1-F1
#
_cell.length_a   1.000
_cell.length_b   1.000
_cell.length_c   1.000
_cell.angle_alpha   90.00
_cell.angle_beta   90.00
_cell.angle_gamma   90.00
#
_symmetry.space_group_name_H-M   'P 1'
#
loop_
_entity.id
_entity.type
_entity.pdbx_description
1 polymer ?
#
loop_
_entity_poly.entity_id
_entity_poly.type
_entity_poly.pdbx_seq_one_letter_code
_entity_poly.pdbx_strand_id
1 'polypeptide(L)' 'MDTIICDIAKNRMEKDFNEALQYLGLFVSAIRFDDSAGLSVILEISVFKGNTSCA' A
#
# COMPACT_ATOMS: atom_id res chain seq x y z
N MET A 1 -20.44 13.00 -0.25
CA MET A 1 -20.31 12.28 1.03
C MET A 1 -19.48 11.01 0.83
N ASP A 2 -19.64 10.31 -0.31
CA ASP A 2 -18.81 9.16 -0.70
C ASP A 2 -17.31 9.48 -0.82
N THR A 3 -16.96 10.68 -1.26
CA THR A 3 -15.55 11.10 -1.41
C THR A 3 -14.78 11.11 -0.09
N ILE A 4 -15.37 11.61 1.00
CA ILE A 4 -14.69 11.69 2.31
C ILE A 4 -14.46 10.29 2.89
N ILE A 5 -15.43 9.38 2.75
CA ILE A 5 -15.30 8.01 3.25
C ILE A 5 -14.24 7.26 2.44
N CYS A 6 -14.22 7.42 1.12
CA CYS A 6 -13.18 6.87 0.26
C CYS A 6 -11.80 7.41 0.64
N ASP A 7 -11.64 8.71 0.89
CA ASP A 7 -10.36 9.30 1.28
C ASP A 7 -9.88 8.78 2.64
N ILE A 8 -10.79 8.60 3.61
CA ILE A 8 -10.48 7.98 4.91
C ILE A 8 -10.05 6.53 4.73
N ALA A 9 -10.75 5.76 3.89
CA ALA A 9 -10.41 4.37 3.61
C ALA A 9 -9.04 4.25 2.93
N LYS A 10 -8.75 5.10 1.95
CA LYS A 10 -7.45 5.19 1.28
C LYS A 10 -6.34 5.47 2.29
N ASN A 11 -6.46 6.54 3.09
CA ASN A 11 -5.46 6.91 4.09
C ASN A 11 -5.20 5.80 5.13
N ARG A 12 -6.25 5.07 5.55
CA ARG A 12 -6.08 3.92 6.45
C ARG A 12 -5.34 2.77 5.78
N MET A 13 -5.71 2.42 4.55
CA MET A 13 -5.01 1.39 3.79
C MET A 13 -3.53 1.72 3.60
N GLU A 14 -3.20 2.97 3.24
CA GLU A 14 -1.80 3.38 3.09
C GLU A 14 -0.99 3.20 4.37
N LYS A 15 -1.58 3.55 5.51
CA LYS A 15 -0.95 3.37 6.83
C LYS A 15 -0.76 1.88 7.14
N ASP A 16 -1.81 1.08 7.00
CA ASP A 16 -1.79 -0.34 7.36
C ASP A 16 -0.81 -1.12 6.48
N PHE A 17 -0.76 -0.82 5.17
CA PHE A 17 0.23 -1.44 4.27
C PHE A 17 1.65 -1.06 4.64
N ASN A 18 1.93 0.22 4.93
CA ASN A 18 3.26 0.65 5.32
C ASN A 18 3.72 -0.01 6.63
N GLU A 19 2.87 -0.06 7.66
CA GLU A 19 3.21 -0.68 8.93
C GLU A 19 3.44 -2.20 8.79
N ALA A 20 2.57 -2.89 8.04
CA ALA A 20 2.70 -4.34 7.82
C ALA A 20 3.95 -4.71 7.00
N LEU A 21 4.26 -3.94 5.97
CA LEU A 21 5.40 -4.19 5.09
C LEU A 21 6.72 -3.78 5.75
N GLN A 22 6.71 -2.74 6.58
CA GLN A 22 7.89 -2.32 7.34
C GLN A 22 8.40 -3.43 8.26
N TYR A 23 7.50 -4.23 8.86
CA TYR A 23 7.88 -5.42 9.63
C TYR A 23 8.68 -6.43 8.80
N LEU A 24 8.40 -6.51 7.50
CA LEU A 24 9.08 -7.39 6.54
C LEU A 24 10.33 -6.74 5.92
N GLY A 25 10.72 -5.53 6.33
CA GLY A 25 11.79 -4.76 5.70
C GLY A 25 11.45 -4.23 4.30
N LEU A 26 10.17 -4.27 3.96
CA LEU A 26 9.59 -3.77 2.73
C LEU A 26 9.01 -2.37 2.99
N PHE A 27 8.96 -1.53 1.97
CA PHE A 27 8.24 -0.26 2.06
C PHE A 27 7.43 -0.02 0.79
N VAL A 28 6.29 0.65 0.95
CA VAL A 28 5.42 0.98 -0.18
C VAL A 28 5.99 2.20 -0.88
N SER A 29 6.30 2.08 -2.17
CA SER A 29 6.77 3.20 -2.99
C SER A 29 5.61 3.95 -3.65
N ALA A 30 4.51 3.26 -3.96
CA ALA A 30 3.29 3.89 -4.49
C ALA A 30 2.04 3.04 -4.20
N ILE A 31 0.91 3.71 -4.01
CA ILE A 31 -0.42 3.10 -3.92
C ILE A 31 -1.30 3.79 -4.96
N ARG A 32 -1.93 3.01 -5.83
CA ARG A 32 -2.88 3.51 -6.83
C ARG A 32 -4.21 2.80 -6.65
N PHE A 33 -5.28 3.58 -6.64
CA PHE A 33 -6.64 3.09 -6.56
C PHE A 33 -7.23 3.15 -7.96
N ASP A 34 -7.72 2.01 -8.44
CA ASP A 34 -8.41 1.89 -9.71
C ASP A 34 -9.86 1.49 -9.46
N ASP A 35 -10.78 2.31 -9.96
CA ASP A 35 -12.22 2.13 -9.80
C ASP A 35 -12.85 1.39 -11.00
N SER A 36 -12.04 1.00 -12.00
CA SER A 36 -12.49 0.43 -13.27
C SER A 36 -13.14 -0.96 -13.17
N ALA A 37 -12.85 -1.72 -12.10
CA ALA A 37 -13.32 -3.10 -11.91
C ALA A 37 -14.00 -3.33 -10.55
N GLY A 38 -14.46 -2.26 -9.89
CA GLY A 38 -14.68 -2.25 -8.43
C GLY A 38 -13.41 -1.80 -7.70
N LEU A 39 -13.45 -1.74 -6.37
CA LEU A 39 -12.38 -1.16 -5.55
C LEU A 39 -11.07 -1.98 -5.68
N SER A 40 -10.20 -1.58 -6.61
CA SER A 40 -8.91 -2.23 -6.89
C SER A 40 -7.77 -1.38 -6.35
N VAL A 41 -6.77 -2.04 -5.76
CA VAL A 41 -5.58 -1.39 -5.19
C VAL A 41 -4.33 -1.99 -5.83
N ILE A 42 -3.55 -1.15 -6.48
CA ILE A 42 -2.25 -1.48 -7.05
C ILE A 42 -1.17 -0.96 -6.09
N LEU A 43 -0.38 -1.87 -5.53
CA LEU A 43 0.72 -1.56 -4.63
C LEU A 43 2.07 -1.74 -5.35
N GLU A 44 2.91 -0.72 -5.33
CA GLU A 44 4.32 -0.84 -5.70
C GLU A 44 5.16 -0.96 -4.42
N ILE A 45 5.96 -2.03 -4.33
CA ILE A 45 6.74 -2.35 -3.13
C ILE A 45 8.23 -2.31 -3.48
N SER A 46 9.02 -1.73 -2.59
CA SER A 46 10.47 -1.70 -2.68
C SER A 46 11.11 -2.33 -1.44
N VAL A 47 12.35 -2.81 -1.60
CA VAL A 47 13.12 -3.46 -0.53
C VAL A 47 14.40 -2.67 -0.31
N PHE A 48 14.83 -2.54 0.94
CA PHE A 48 16.18 -2.06 1.22
C PHE A 48 17.21 -3.07 0.70
N LYS A 49 18.10 -2.59 -0.19
CA LYS A 49 19.11 -3.39 -0.92
C LYS A 49 20.03 -4.26 -0.02
N GLY A 50 20.09 -3.99 1.28
CA GLY A 50 20.91 -4.74 2.25
C GLY A 50 20.28 -6.02 2.83
N ASN A 51 18.99 -6.29 2.61
CA ASN A 51 18.26 -7.44 3.18
C ASN A 51 17.67 -8.36 2.10
N THR A 52 18.36 -8.52 0.97
CA THR A 52 17.90 -9.38 -0.12
C THR A 52 18.27 -10.85 0.12
N SER A 53 17.49 -11.50 0.99
CA SER A 53 17.33 -12.95 0.98
C SER A 53 15.84 -13.25 0.90
N CYS A 54 15.29 -13.22 -0.31
CA CYS A 54 14.01 -13.87 -0.58
C CYS A 54 14.29 -15.38 -0.61
N ALA A 55 14.02 -16.06 0.49
CA ALA A 55 14.01 -17.52 0.58
C ALA A 55 12.67 -18.07 0.07
#